data_AF-A5HJ44-F1
#
_entry.id   AF-A5HJ44-F1
#
_cell.length_a   1.000
_cell.length_b   1.000
_cell.length_c   1.000
_cell.angle_alpha   90.00
_cell.angle_beta   90.00
_cell.angle_gamma   90.00
#
_symmetry.space_group_name_H-M   'P 1'
#
loop_
_entity.id
_entity.type
_entity.pdbx_description
1 polymer ?
#
loop_
_entity_poly.entity_id
_entity_poly.type
_entity_poly.pdbx_seq_one_letter_code
_entity_poly.pdbx_strand_id
1 'polypeptide(L)'
;PNHSNFQFDTSFMYIICMLSMIKIYQTRHPDINANAYLVFGVLAFIIILGLTGIMYEGPILFILFTCLHLIMIFWLSAQIYYMGRWKLDKKTPKRFLNHLMTAPNPCRPKYPNRMVLLSIGILINLGLAISHWIIKFGNFGNYLLILFMVNLILYLSFYIVMKLISKEKLHFWPLLYILLAMIFWSASLYFYMHKSSSWTLSAAESRTYNTPCTFMDFYDNHDFWHFL
;
A
#
# COMPACT_ATOMS: atom_id res chain seq x y z
N PRO A 1 2.74 24.25 -5.77
CA PRO A 1 3.17 23.00 -6.45
C PRO A 1 2.65 22.90 -7.90
N ASN A 2 3.42 22.31 -8.82
CA ASN A 2 3.01 22.02 -10.20
C ASN A 2 2.98 20.50 -10.45
N HIS A 3 2.55 20.06 -11.64
CA HIS A 3 2.45 18.63 -11.98
C HIS A 3 3.78 17.85 -11.80
N SER A 4 4.91 18.46 -12.16
CA SER A 4 6.23 17.82 -12.03
C SER A 4 6.62 17.60 -10.57
N ASN A 5 6.39 18.59 -9.70
CA ASN A 5 6.64 18.46 -8.26
C ASN A 5 5.74 17.39 -7.65
N PHE A 6 4.45 17.38 -8.00
CA PHE A 6 3.52 16.36 -7.53
C PHE A 6 3.98 14.94 -7.90
N GLN A 7 4.42 14.72 -9.15
CA GLN A 7 4.94 13.43 -9.58
C GLN A 7 6.21 13.03 -8.80
N PHE A 8 7.12 13.97 -8.60
CA PHE A 8 8.36 13.74 -7.87
C PHE A 8 8.07 13.31 -6.42
N ASP A 9 7.29 14.09 -5.69
CA ASP A 9 6.93 13.82 -4.28
C ASP A 9 6.22 12.47 -4.14
N THR A 10 5.23 12.22 -5.00
CA THR A 10 4.47 10.96 -5.01
C THR A 10 5.38 9.76 -5.29
N SER A 11 6.40 9.92 -6.14
CA SER A 11 7.36 8.86 -6.44
C SER A 11 8.21 8.50 -5.21
N PHE A 12 8.64 9.48 -4.41
CA PHE A 12 9.31 9.19 -3.13
C PHE A 12 8.42 8.42 -2.18
N MET A 13 7.14 8.78 -2.10
CA MET A 13 6.20 8.05 -1.24
C MET A 13 6.02 6.60 -1.69
N TYR A 14 5.96 6.31 -3.00
CA TYR A 14 5.97 4.93 -3.51
C TYR A 14 7.21 4.16 -3.07
N ILE A 15 8.39 4.78 -3.23
CA ILE A 15 9.68 4.18 -2.87
C ILE A 15 9.69 3.85 -1.37
N ILE A 16 9.32 4.81 -0.52
CA ILE A 16 9.28 4.63 0.94
C ILE A 16 8.34 3.48 1.31
N CYS A 17 7.13 3.42 0.73
CA CYS A 17 6.18 2.35 1.01
C CYS A 17 6.74 0.97 0.64
N MET A 18 7.29 0.86 -0.57
CA MET A 18 7.77 -0.42 -1.08
C MET A 18 9.02 -0.90 -0.34
N LEU A 19 9.99 -0.01 -0.10
CA LEU A 19 11.18 -0.33 0.68
C LEU A 19 10.83 -0.69 2.12
N SER A 20 9.83 -0.04 2.73
CA SER A 20 9.34 -0.38 4.07
C SER A 20 8.74 -1.79 4.09
N MET A 21 7.89 -2.15 3.12
CA MET A 21 7.35 -3.51 3.01
C MET A 21 8.45 -4.56 2.82
N ILE A 22 9.44 -4.29 1.95
CA ILE A 22 10.59 -5.18 1.74
C ILE A 22 11.41 -5.32 3.02
N LYS A 23 11.68 -4.22 3.72
CA LYS A 23 12.46 -4.24 4.96
C LYS A 23 11.76 -5.04 6.06
N ILE A 24 10.44 -4.89 6.20
CA ILE A 24 9.63 -5.70 7.11
C ILE A 24 9.76 -7.19 6.74
N TYR A 25 9.64 -7.52 5.45
CA TYR A 25 9.73 -8.90 4.96
C TYR A 25 11.11 -9.51 5.25
N GLN A 26 12.20 -8.84 4.87
CA GLN A 26 13.58 -9.29 5.08
C GLN A 26 13.91 -9.50 6.57
N THR A 27 13.42 -8.61 7.43
CA THR A 27 13.65 -8.72 8.89
C THR A 27 12.92 -9.94 9.49
N ARG A 28 11.85 -10.43 8.84
CA ARG A 28 11.08 -11.60 9.27
C ARG A 28 11.53 -12.90 8.63
N HIS A 29 12.09 -12.83 7.43
CA HIS A 29 12.56 -13.96 6.65
C HIS A 29 14.03 -13.70 6.26
N PRO A 30 14.97 -13.83 7.22
CA PRO A 30 16.38 -13.51 7.00
C PRO A 30 17.07 -14.44 5.98
N ASP A 31 16.44 -15.57 5.68
CA ASP A 31 16.82 -16.52 4.65
C ASP A 31 16.50 -16.04 3.22
N ILE A 32 15.69 -14.98 3.07
CA ILE A 32 15.25 -14.46 1.78
C ILE A 32 15.79 -13.03 1.60
N ASN A 33 16.89 -12.92 0.85
CA ASN A 33 17.42 -11.64 0.42
C ASN A 33 16.94 -11.31 -0.99
N ALA A 34 16.14 -10.24 -1.10
CA ALA A 34 15.76 -9.70 -2.39
C ALA A 34 16.98 -9.09 -3.10
N ASN A 35 17.19 -9.46 -4.37
CA ASN A 35 18.24 -8.86 -5.20
C ASN A 35 17.96 -7.35 -5.38
N ALA A 36 18.90 -6.50 -4.99
CA ALA A 36 18.77 -5.05 -5.08
C ALA A 36 18.45 -4.57 -6.50
N TYR A 37 19.10 -5.14 -7.53
CA TYR A 37 18.84 -4.79 -8.92
C TYR A 37 17.40 -5.06 -9.34
N LEU A 38 16.83 -6.18 -8.88
CA LEU A 38 15.44 -6.53 -9.14
C LEU A 38 14.49 -5.55 -8.43
N VAL A 39 14.77 -5.23 -7.17
CA VAL A 39 13.96 -4.28 -6.38
C VAL A 39 13.95 -2.90 -7.04
N PHE A 40 15.12 -2.38 -7.43
CA PHE A 40 15.21 -1.09 -8.12
C PHE A 40 14.57 -1.13 -9.52
N GLY A 41 14.66 -2.25 -10.24
CA GLY A 41 13.96 -2.43 -11.51
C GLY A 41 12.44 -2.38 -11.35
N VAL A 42 11.90 -3.03 -10.31
CA VAL A 42 10.46 -2.96 -9.99
C VAL A 42 10.04 -1.55 -9.57
N LEU A 43 10.84 -0.84 -8.78
CA LEU A 43 10.59 0.57 -8.45
C LEU A 43 10.53 1.45 -9.70
N ALA A 44 11.51 1.32 -10.59
CA ALA A 44 11.56 2.08 -11.83
C ALA A 44 10.31 1.82 -12.69
N PHE A 45 9.90 0.55 -12.81
CA PHE A 45 8.68 0.17 -13.51
C PHE A 45 7.42 0.81 -12.90
N ILE A 46 7.29 0.77 -11.56
CA ILE A 46 6.16 1.37 -10.84
C ILE A 46 6.10 2.89 -11.06
N ILE A 47 7.25 3.57 -11.04
CA ILE A 47 7.33 5.03 -11.27
C ILE A 47 6.91 5.37 -12.71
N ILE A 48 7.42 4.63 -13.70
CA ILE A 48 7.02 4.80 -15.10
C ILE A 48 5.52 4.56 -15.26
N LEU A 49 4.99 3.50 -14.65
CA LEU A 49 3.56 3.19 -14.66
C LEU A 49 2.73 4.33 -14.05
N GLY A 50 3.17 4.86 -12.91
CA GLY A 50 2.55 6.01 -12.25
C GLY A 50 2.53 7.26 -13.15
N LEU A 51 3.65 7.56 -13.80
CA LEU A 51 3.77 8.65 -14.77
C LEU A 51 2.83 8.45 -15.96
N THR A 52 2.82 7.25 -16.55
CA THR A 52 1.93 6.91 -17.67
C THR A 52 0.46 7.09 -17.28
N GLY A 53 0.08 6.68 -16.07
CA GLY A 53 -1.30 6.86 -15.60
C GLY A 53 -1.69 8.29 -15.26
N ILE A 54 -0.73 9.17 -14.98
CA ILE A 54 -0.99 10.62 -14.83
C ILE A 54 -1.14 11.28 -16.20
N MET A 55 -0.34 10.88 -17.19
CA MET A 55 -0.36 11.47 -18.54
C MET A 55 -1.52 10.95 -19.41
N TYR A 56 -1.93 9.70 -19.22
CA TYR A 56 -2.98 9.03 -19.98
C TYR A 56 -4.15 8.65 -19.07
N GLU A 57 -5.18 9.48 -19.04
CA GLU A 57 -6.42 9.27 -18.26
C GLU A 57 -7.37 8.23 -18.89
N GLY A 58 -6.82 7.12 -19.41
CA GLY A 58 -7.58 6.06 -20.06
C GLY A 58 -8.00 4.95 -19.09
N PRO A 59 -9.24 4.42 -19.17
CA PRO A 59 -9.70 3.32 -18.30
C PRO A 59 -8.92 2.02 -18.55
N ILE A 60 -8.30 1.86 -19.72
CA ILE A 60 -7.57 0.65 -20.13
C ILE A 60 -6.41 0.37 -19.18
N LEU A 61 -5.58 1.38 -18.88
CA LEU A 61 -4.43 1.22 -17.99
C LEU A 61 -4.89 0.78 -16.60
N PHE A 62 -5.97 1.37 -16.11
CA PHE A 62 -6.53 1.05 -14.81
C PHE A 62 -7.08 -0.38 -14.73
N ILE A 63 -7.81 -0.82 -15.76
CA ILE A 63 -8.34 -2.20 -15.84
C ILE A 63 -7.19 -3.21 -15.85
N LEU A 64 -6.19 -3.00 -16.71
CA LEU A 64 -5.01 -3.88 -16.80
C LEU A 64 -4.26 -3.94 -15.48
N PHE A 65 -4.02 -2.77 -14.85
CA PHE A 65 -3.36 -2.69 -13.55
C PHE A 65 -4.16 -3.41 -12.47
N THR A 66 -5.48 -3.20 -12.42
CA THR A 66 -6.35 -3.82 -11.41
C THR A 66 -6.37 -5.33 -11.53
N CYS A 67 -6.47 -5.86 -12.76
CA CYS A 67 -6.39 -7.31 -13.01
C CYS A 67 -5.05 -7.87 -12.52
N LEU A 68 -3.93 -7.23 -12.89
CA LEU A 68 -2.60 -7.65 -12.46
C LEU A 68 -2.44 -7.58 -10.93
N HIS A 69 -2.91 -6.49 -10.31
CA HIS A 69 -2.89 -6.30 -8.87
C HIS A 69 -3.66 -7.39 -8.12
N LEU A 70 -4.89 -7.70 -8.53
CA LEU A 70 -5.72 -8.72 -7.88
C LEU A 70 -5.11 -10.13 -8.02
N ILE A 71 -4.48 -10.44 -9.16
CA ILE A 71 -3.73 -11.69 -9.34
C ILE A 71 -2.53 -11.72 -8.39
N MET A 72 -1.76 -10.63 -8.34
CA MET A 72 -0.55 -10.54 -7.52
C MET A 72 -0.85 -10.62 -6.03
N ILE A 73 -1.89 -9.96 -5.53
CA ILE A 73 -2.24 -10.04 -4.10
C ILE A 73 -2.73 -11.44 -3.72
N PHE A 74 -3.50 -12.10 -4.58
CA PHE A 74 -3.90 -13.49 -4.34
C PHE A 74 -2.68 -14.41 -4.31
N TRP A 75 -1.77 -14.26 -5.29
CA TRP A 75 -0.50 -14.98 -5.36
C TRP A 75 0.34 -14.81 -4.09
N LEU A 76 0.61 -13.56 -3.70
CA LEU A 76 1.43 -13.23 -2.54
C LEU A 76 0.78 -13.70 -1.25
N SER A 77 -0.55 -13.56 -1.12
CA SER A 77 -1.28 -14.05 0.06
C SER A 77 -1.14 -15.57 0.20
N ALA A 78 -1.23 -16.31 -0.89
CA ALA A 78 -1.02 -17.76 -0.86
C ALA A 78 0.43 -18.14 -0.51
N GLN A 79 1.42 -17.39 -1.01
CA GLN A 79 2.82 -17.56 -0.61
C GLN A 79 3.02 -17.29 0.89
N ILE A 80 2.47 -16.21 1.42
CA ILE A 80 2.57 -15.87 2.86
C ILE A 80 1.87 -16.91 3.72
N TYR A 81 0.69 -17.40 3.31
CA TYR A 81 -0.04 -18.44 4.03
C TYR A 81 0.79 -19.71 4.23
N TYR A 82 1.53 -20.13 3.19
CA TYR A 82 2.41 -21.29 3.20
C TYR A 82 3.88 -20.98 3.50
N MET A 83 4.21 -19.77 3.98
CA MET A 83 5.57 -19.34 4.31
C MET A 83 6.57 -19.54 3.17
N GLY A 84 6.18 -19.23 1.93
CA GLY A 84 7.03 -19.31 0.74
C GLY A 84 7.36 -20.74 0.28
N ARG A 85 6.87 -21.78 0.98
CA ARG A 85 7.13 -23.20 0.62
C ARG A 85 6.21 -23.70 -0.50
N TRP A 86 5.21 -22.92 -0.88
CA TRP A 86 4.26 -23.32 -1.89
C TRP A 86 4.79 -23.04 -3.29
N LYS A 87 5.07 -24.11 -4.04
CA LYS A 87 5.43 -24.03 -5.45
C LYS A 87 4.19 -24.37 -6.28
N LEU A 88 3.87 -23.52 -7.27
CA LEU A 88 2.86 -23.87 -8.27
C LEU A 88 3.44 -24.84 -9.28
N ASP A 89 3.01 -26.09 -9.18
CA ASP A 89 3.22 -27.08 -10.24
C ASP A 89 1.96 -27.19 -11.10
N LYS A 90 2.11 -27.67 -12.35
CA LYS A 90 0.96 -28.00 -13.23
C LYS A 90 -0.05 -28.98 -12.60
N LYS A 91 0.38 -29.73 -11.57
CA LYS A 91 -0.45 -30.69 -10.82
C LYS A 91 -1.20 -30.07 -9.64
N THR A 92 -0.92 -28.81 -9.28
CA THR A 92 -1.57 -28.11 -8.16
C THR A 92 -3.10 -28.01 -8.27
N PRO A 93 -3.71 -27.72 -9.45
CA PRO A 93 -5.17 -27.68 -9.57
C PRO A 93 -5.80 -29.05 -9.32
N LYS A 94 -5.18 -30.11 -9.85
CA LYS A 94 -5.62 -31.49 -9.67
C LYS A 94 -5.50 -31.94 -8.20
N ARG A 95 -4.41 -31.55 -7.52
CA ARG A 95 -4.24 -31.80 -6.07
C ARG A 95 -5.30 -31.08 -5.23
N PHE A 96 -5.61 -29.83 -5.57
CA PHE A 96 -6.65 -29.05 -4.87
C PHE A 96 -8.04 -29.66 -5.06
N LEU A 97 -8.40 -30.01 -6.30
CA LEU A 97 -9.68 -30.65 -6.60
C LEU A 97 -9.82 -32.02 -5.91
N ASN A 98 -8.78 -32.85 -5.95
CA ASN A 98 -8.78 -34.13 -5.23
C ASN A 98 -8.93 -33.91 -3.72
N HIS A 99 -8.30 -32.88 -3.15
CA HIS A 99 -8.43 -32.58 -1.72
C HIS A 99 -9.86 -32.15 -1.35
N LEU A 100 -10.50 -31.32 -2.17
CA LEU A 100 -11.91 -30.94 -2.02
C LEU A 100 -12.85 -32.15 -2.05
N MET A 101 -12.59 -33.12 -2.92
CA MET A 101 -13.45 -34.29 -3.12
C MET A 101 -13.23 -35.40 -2.08
N THR A 102 -12.04 -35.50 -1.47
CA THR A 102 -11.68 -36.66 -0.61
C THR A 102 -11.48 -36.31 0.86
N ALA A 103 -11.26 -35.04 1.20
CA ALA A 103 -11.05 -34.66 2.59
C ALA A 103 -12.38 -34.64 3.37
N PRO A 104 -12.41 -35.16 4.61
CA PRO A 104 -13.62 -35.14 5.44
C PRO A 104 -14.07 -33.74 5.87
N ASN A 105 -13.16 -32.74 5.85
CA ASN A 105 -13.45 -31.33 6.13
C ASN A 105 -12.56 -30.43 5.26
N PRO A 106 -12.84 -30.29 3.96
CA PRO A 106 -11.95 -29.60 3.01
C PRO A 106 -11.86 -28.09 3.28
N CYS A 107 -12.86 -27.52 3.96
CA CYS A 107 -12.94 -26.10 4.25
C CYS A 107 -12.20 -25.68 5.53
N ARG A 108 -11.57 -26.61 6.27
CA ARG A 108 -10.85 -26.26 7.50
C ARG A 108 -9.42 -25.79 7.17
N PRO A 109 -9.09 -24.50 7.37
CA PRO A 109 -7.74 -24.02 7.06
C PRO A 109 -6.72 -24.60 8.01
N LYS A 110 -5.56 -25.00 7.47
CA LYS A 110 -4.39 -25.46 8.26
C LYS A 110 -3.87 -24.39 9.22
N TYR A 111 -3.90 -23.11 8.82
CA TYR A 111 -3.46 -21.98 9.64
C TYR A 111 -4.59 -20.94 9.76
N PRO A 112 -5.58 -21.14 10.65
CA PRO A 112 -6.80 -20.33 10.68
C PRO A 112 -6.53 -18.83 10.88
N ASN A 113 -5.65 -18.47 11.82
CA ASN A 113 -5.33 -17.06 12.11
C ASN A 113 -4.73 -16.34 10.90
N ARG A 114 -3.82 -16.99 10.18
CA ARG A 114 -3.23 -16.43 8.95
C ARG A 114 -4.25 -16.34 7.84
N MET A 115 -5.11 -17.35 7.69
CA MET A 115 -6.18 -17.34 6.69
C MET A 115 -7.08 -16.11 6.90
N VAL A 116 -7.59 -15.91 8.11
CA VAL A 116 -8.48 -14.78 8.43
C VAL A 116 -7.82 -13.43 8.12
N LEU A 117 -6.59 -13.22 8.60
CA LEU A 117 -5.88 -11.95 8.37
C LEU A 117 -5.59 -11.69 6.89
N LEU A 118 -5.20 -12.72 6.13
CA LEU A 118 -4.95 -12.60 4.69
C LEU A 118 -6.24 -12.38 3.90
N SER A 119 -7.34 -13.04 4.30
CA SER A 119 -8.67 -12.81 3.71
C SER A 119 -9.12 -11.37 3.92
N ILE A 120 -8.92 -10.80 5.12
CA ILE A 120 -9.20 -9.38 5.39
C ILE A 120 -8.37 -8.49 4.45
N GLY A 121 -7.07 -8.77 4.28
CA GLY A 121 -6.21 -8.01 3.38
C GLY A 121 -6.66 -8.06 1.91
N ILE A 122 -7.09 -9.23 1.42
CA ILE A 122 -7.66 -9.40 0.08
C ILE A 122 -8.96 -8.60 -0.06
N LEU A 123 -9.87 -8.69 0.93
CA LEU A 123 -11.15 -7.98 0.91
C LEU A 123 -10.96 -6.45 0.90
N ILE A 124 -10.00 -5.93 1.66
CA ILE A 124 -9.71 -4.49 1.67
C ILE A 124 -9.16 -4.03 0.32
N ASN A 125 -8.26 -4.80 -0.29
CA ASN A 125 -7.74 -4.48 -1.63
C ASN A 125 -8.80 -4.58 -2.72
N LEU A 126 -9.71 -5.56 -2.63
CA LEU A 126 -10.87 -5.65 -3.50
C LEU A 126 -11.80 -4.44 -3.32
N GLY A 127 -12.04 -4.05 -2.06
CA GLY A 127 -12.80 -2.86 -1.71
C GLY A 127 -12.19 -1.59 -2.29
N LEU A 128 -10.87 -1.42 -2.23
CA LEU A 128 -10.16 -0.29 -2.85
C LEU A 128 -10.32 -0.27 -4.37
N ALA A 129 -10.17 -1.44 -5.03
CA ALA A 129 -10.34 -1.55 -6.47
C ALA A 129 -11.77 -1.17 -6.91
N ILE A 130 -12.80 -1.64 -6.19
CA ILE A 130 -14.19 -1.30 -6.45
C ILE A 130 -14.45 0.19 -6.17
N SER A 131 -13.94 0.71 -5.04
CA SER A 131 -14.16 2.10 -4.62
C SER A 131 -13.59 3.10 -5.61
N HIS A 132 -12.49 2.77 -6.30
CA HIS A 132 -11.95 3.63 -7.35
C HIS A 132 -12.96 3.86 -8.48
N TRP A 133 -13.69 2.83 -8.90
CA TRP A 133 -14.69 2.95 -9.97
C TRP A 133 -15.92 3.74 -9.55
N ILE A 134 -16.25 3.75 -8.26
CA ILE A 134 -17.42 4.46 -7.72
C ILE A 134 -17.09 5.92 -7.40
N ILE A 135 -16.02 6.14 -6.63
CA ILE A 135 -15.70 7.44 -6.01
C ILE A 135 -14.71 8.24 -6.86
N LYS A 136 -13.93 7.57 -7.73
CA LYS A 136 -12.78 8.12 -8.48
C LYS A 136 -11.80 8.85 -7.57
N PHE A 137 -10.74 8.15 -7.14
CA PHE A 137 -9.68 8.68 -6.25
C PHE A 137 -8.74 9.71 -6.92
N GLY A 138 -9.27 10.62 -7.74
CA GLY A 138 -8.48 11.55 -8.55
C GLY A 138 -7.73 10.83 -9.66
N ASN A 139 -6.45 11.16 -9.84
CA ASN A 139 -5.60 10.57 -10.87
C ASN A 139 -5.09 9.17 -10.49
N PHE A 140 -4.55 8.45 -11.47
CA PHE A 140 -3.96 7.12 -11.27
C PHE A 140 -2.84 7.11 -10.23
N GLY A 141 -2.04 8.17 -10.16
CA GLY A 141 -0.96 8.30 -9.19
C GLY A 141 -1.46 8.30 -7.73
N ASN A 142 -2.47 9.12 -7.42
CA ASN A 142 -3.09 9.13 -6.11
C ASN A 142 -3.67 7.76 -5.73
N TYR A 143 -4.30 7.08 -6.68
CA TYR A 143 -4.79 5.72 -6.44
C TYR A 143 -3.66 4.74 -6.10
N LEU A 144 -2.56 4.76 -6.88
CA LEU A 144 -1.40 3.91 -6.64
C LEU A 144 -0.75 4.21 -5.27
N LEU A 145 -0.73 5.48 -4.86
CA LEU A 145 -0.23 5.91 -3.55
C LEU A 145 -1.07 5.32 -2.42
N ILE A 146 -2.40 5.51 -2.50
CA ILE A 146 -3.34 4.98 -1.51
C ILE A 146 -3.20 3.46 -1.43
N LEU A 147 -3.07 2.79 -2.58
CA LEU A 147 -2.89 1.34 -2.64
C LEU A 147 -1.63 0.88 -1.90
N PHE A 148 -0.48 1.52 -2.12
CA PHE A 148 0.76 1.16 -1.42
C PHE A 148 0.70 1.49 0.07
N MET A 149 0.14 2.63 0.44
CA MET A 149 -0.03 3.02 1.84
C MET A 149 -0.93 2.04 2.60
N VAL A 150 -2.09 1.69 2.05
CA VAL A 150 -2.99 0.71 2.67
C VAL A 150 -2.32 -0.66 2.77
N ASN A 151 -1.63 -1.13 1.73
CA ASN A 151 -0.93 -2.41 1.80
C ASN A 151 0.22 -2.41 2.81
N LEU A 152 0.96 -1.31 2.95
CA LEU A 152 1.98 -1.18 3.99
C LEU A 152 1.36 -1.28 5.39
N ILE A 153 0.28 -0.54 5.64
CA ILE A 153 -0.43 -0.56 6.94
C ILE A 153 -1.01 -1.95 7.22
N LEU A 154 -1.63 -2.59 6.23
CA LEU A 154 -2.13 -3.97 6.36
C LEU A 154 -1.02 -4.95 6.68
N TYR A 155 0.12 -4.83 6.00
CA TYR A 155 1.25 -5.73 6.20
C TYR A 155 1.92 -5.54 7.57
N LEU A 156 2.07 -4.30 8.03
CA LEU A 156 2.53 -4.00 9.38
C LEU A 156 1.55 -4.54 10.43
N SER A 157 0.25 -4.27 10.25
CA SER A 157 -0.82 -4.72 11.15
C SER A 157 -0.89 -6.24 11.22
N PHE A 158 -0.74 -6.93 10.08
CA PHE A 158 -0.69 -8.39 10.00
C PHE A 158 0.36 -8.96 10.96
N TYR A 159 1.59 -8.43 10.97
CA TYR A 159 2.63 -8.93 11.87
C TYR A 159 2.43 -8.53 13.33
N ILE A 160 1.93 -7.31 13.59
CA ILE A 160 1.62 -6.90 14.97
C ILE A 160 0.55 -7.83 15.55
N VAL A 161 -0.54 -8.07 14.82
CA VAL A 161 -1.61 -8.98 15.27
C VAL A 161 -1.09 -10.40 15.42
N MET A 162 -0.28 -10.91 14.48
CA MET A 162 0.33 -12.24 14.60
C MET A 162 1.25 -12.37 15.83
N LYS A 163 2.00 -11.32 16.19
CA LYS A 163 2.79 -11.28 17.43
C LYS A 163 1.90 -11.38 18.67
N LEU A 164 0.83 -10.59 18.71
CA LEU A 164 -0.12 -10.60 19.82
C LEU A 164 -0.79 -11.98 19.98
N ILE A 165 -1.23 -12.58 18.87
CA ILE A 165 -1.78 -13.95 18.85
C ILE A 165 -0.77 -14.98 19.35
N SER A 166 0.51 -14.81 19.00
CA SER A 166 1.61 -15.69 19.42
C SER A 166 2.10 -15.39 20.83
N LYS A 167 1.47 -14.45 21.54
CA LYS A 167 1.84 -13.98 22.89
C LYS A 167 3.29 -13.46 22.99
N GLU A 168 3.81 -12.95 21.87
CA GLU A 168 5.11 -12.27 21.87
C GLU A 168 4.98 -10.87 22.47
N LYS A 169 5.97 -10.46 23.26
CA LYS A 169 6.00 -9.12 23.86
C LYS A 169 6.29 -8.07 22.79
N LEU A 170 5.53 -6.98 22.82
CA LEU A 170 5.88 -5.76 22.10
C LEU A 170 6.84 -4.94 22.96
N HIS A 171 8.03 -4.64 22.43
CA HIS A 171 9.00 -3.82 23.14
C HIS A 171 8.53 -2.36 23.22
N PHE A 172 8.99 -1.65 24.26
CA PHE A 172 8.63 -0.26 24.51
C PHE A 172 8.97 0.67 23.34
N TRP A 173 10.21 0.61 22.81
CA TRP A 173 10.64 1.50 21.73
C TRP A 173 9.81 1.37 20.45
N PRO A 174 9.55 0.18 19.89
CA PRO A 174 8.61 0.03 18.77
C PRO A 174 7.20 0.56 19.06
N LEU A 175 6.68 0.33 20.28
CA LEU A 175 5.36 0.83 20.66
C LEU A 175 5.34 2.37 20.68
N LEU A 176 6.36 3.00 21.26
CA LEU A 176 6.51 4.44 21.28
C LEU A 176 6.56 5.00 19.85
N TYR A 177 7.33 4.40 18.96
CA TYR A 177 7.40 4.84 17.56
C TYR A 177 6.08 4.68 16.80
N ILE A 178 5.33 3.59 17.04
CA ILE A 178 3.99 3.43 16.45
C ILE A 178 3.05 4.52 16.97
N LEU A 179 3.07 4.81 18.27
CA LEU A 179 2.22 5.86 18.85
C LEU A 179 2.57 7.24 18.30
N LEU A 180 3.86 7.59 18.25
CA LEU A 180 4.31 8.86 17.66
C LEU A 180 3.92 8.94 16.18
N ALA A 181 4.14 7.88 15.40
CA ALA A 181 3.74 7.85 13.99
C ALA A 181 2.24 8.07 13.80
N MET A 182 1.39 7.44 14.63
CA MET A 182 -0.06 7.65 14.57
C MET A 182 -0.45 9.10 14.89
N ILE A 183 0.21 9.75 15.85
CA ILE A 183 -0.02 11.15 16.20
C ILE A 183 0.37 12.05 15.03
N PHE A 184 1.60 11.92 14.53
CA PHE A 184 2.12 12.75 13.45
C PHE A 184 1.35 12.54 12.14
N TRP A 185 1.02 11.30 11.76
CA TRP A 185 0.20 11.02 10.59
C TRP A 185 -1.21 11.59 10.70
N SER A 186 -1.82 11.56 11.89
CA SER A 186 -3.16 12.12 12.09
C SER A 186 -3.13 13.65 11.99
N ALA A 187 -2.09 14.30 12.54
CA ALA A 187 -1.88 15.73 12.39
C ALA A 187 -1.59 16.12 10.94
N SER A 188 -0.71 15.37 10.26
CA SER A 188 -0.37 15.53 8.85
C SER A 188 -1.62 15.40 7.96
N LEU A 189 -2.49 14.41 8.24
CA LEU A 189 -3.76 14.23 7.52
C LEU A 189 -4.72 15.42 7.72
N TYR A 190 -4.76 16.02 8.91
CA TYR A 190 -5.56 17.22 9.16
C TYR A 190 -5.13 18.37 8.23
N PHE A 191 -3.83 18.66 8.16
CA PHE A 191 -3.30 19.70 7.28
C PHE A 191 -3.48 19.37 5.79
N TYR A 192 -3.32 18.10 5.40
CA TYR A 192 -3.55 17.63 4.03
C TYR A 192 -4.98 17.88 3.54
N MET A 193 -5.97 17.70 4.42
CA MET A 193 -7.37 17.95 4.08
C MET A 193 -7.69 19.45 3.96
N HIS A 194 -6.93 20.33 4.65
CA HIS A 194 -7.08 21.78 4.61
C HIS A 194 -6.15 22.40 3.56
N LYS A 195 -6.45 22.13 2.29
CA LYS A 195 -5.63 22.54 1.14
C LYS A 195 -5.52 24.07 1.03
N SER A 196 -4.29 24.57 0.95
CA SER A 196 -3.95 25.96 0.62
C SER A 196 -3.65 26.18 -0.87
N SER A 197 -3.46 25.10 -1.64
CA SER A 197 -3.16 25.18 -3.07
C SER A 197 -3.63 23.95 -3.84
N SER A 198 -3.78 24.09 -5.16
CA SER A 198 -4.05 22.98 -6.08
C SER A 198 -3.08 22.99 -7.26
N TRP A 199 -2.56 21.81 -7.61
CA TRP A 199 -1.69 21.59 -8.76
C TRP A 199 -2.46 21.21 -10.04
N THR A 200 -3.75 20.88 -9.94
CA THR A 200 -4.61 20.53 -11.10
C THR A 200 -5.28 21.74 -11.75
N LEU A 201 -5.33 22.87 -11.04
CA LEU A 201 -6.00 24.09 -11.47
C LEU A 201 -5.01 25.07 -12.09
N SER A 202 -5.52 26.03 -12.85
CA SER A 202 -4.69 27.15 -13.30
C SER A 202 -4.16 27.96 -12.12
N ALA A 203 -3.05 28.67 -12.32
CA ALA A 203 -2.47 29.52 -11.27
C ALA A 203 -3.45 30.57 -10.73
N ALA A 204 -4.36 31.07 -11.57
CA ALA A 204 -5.39 32.03 -11.17
C ALA A 204 -6.45 31.38 -10.27
N GLU A 205 -6.95 30.20 -10.64
CA GLU A 205 -7.92 29.46 -9.84
C GLU A 205 -7.31 28.93 -8.54
N SER A 206 -6.07 28.46 -8.56
CA SER A 206 -5.36 27.97 -7.38
C SER A 206 -5.19 29.05 -6.31
N ARG A 207 -5.02 30.32 -6.69
CA ARG A 207 -4.95 31.46 -5.75
C ARG A 207 -6.21 31.66 -4.91
N THR A 208 -7.35 31.12 -5.32
CA THR A 208 -8.59 31.19 -4.52
C THR A 208 -8.51 30.34 -3.24
N TYR A 209 -7.58 29.40 -3.17
CA TYR A 209 -7.30 28.58 -1.98
C TYR A 209 -6.32 29.24 -1.00
N ASN A 210 -5.69 30.35 -1.39
CA ASN A 210 -4.70 31.01 -0.55
C ASN A 210 -5.35 31.51 0.74
N THR A 211 -4.74 31.15 1.86
CA THR A 211 -5.12 31.62 3.20
C THR A 211 -3.91 32.28 3.86
N PRO A 212 -4.11 33.13 4.88
CA PRO A 212 -2.99 33.67 5.66
C PRO A 212 -2.09 32.54 6.17
N CYS A 213 -0.77 32.78 6.19
CA CYS A 213 0.19 31.78 6.65
C CYS A 213 -0.07 31.45 8.12
N THR A 214 0.03 30.16 8.46
CA THR A 214 -0.35 29.63 9.76
C THR A 214 0.73 29.86 10.82
N PHE A 215 2.00 29.97 10.41
CA PHE A 215 3.13 30.15 11.35
C PHE A 215 4.19 31.12 10.82
N MET A 216 4.60 32.04 11.70
CA MET A 216 5.62 33.08 11.45
C MET A 216 5.40 33.91 10.18
N ASP A 217 4.14 34.04 9.74
CA ASP A 217 3.78 34.68 8.46
C ASP A 217 4.54 34.11 7.25
N PHE A 218 5.04 32.87 7.35
CA PHE A 218 5.88 32.24 6.33
C PHE A 218 5.39 30.85 5.93
N TYR A 219 5.02 30.01 6.90
CA TYR A 219 4.62 28.62 6.62
C TYR A 219 3.10 28.49 6.56
N ASP A 220 2.62 27.83 5.50
CA ASP A 220 1.21 27.53 5.32
C ASP A 220 0.87 26.09 5.76
N ASN A 221 -0.39 25.69 5.59
CA ASN A 221 -0.85 24.34 5.92
C ASN A 221 -0.14 23.25 5.10
N HIS A 222 0.25 23.54 3.85
CA HIS A 222 0.95 22.60 3.00
C HIS A 222 2.38 22.35 3.49
N ASP A 223 3.07 23.38 3.99
CA ASP A 223 4.38 23.23 4.60
C ASP A 223 4.31 22.40 5.89
N PHE A 224 3.32 22.66 6.75
CA PHE A 224 3.12 21.84 7.96
C PHE A 224 2.81 20.38 7.64
N TRP A 225 2.03 20.12 6.59
CA TRP A 225 1.82 18.76 6.10
C TRP A 225 3.13 18.07 5.71
N HIS A 226 4.05 18.78 5.05
CA HIS A 226 5.36 18.23 4.69
C HIS A 226 6.31 18.03 5.89
N PHE A 227 6.21 18.85 6.92
CA PHE A 227 7.05 18.72 8.13
C PHE A 227 6.64 17.55 9.04
N LEU A 228 5.36 17.16 9.03
CA LEU A 228 4.75 16.15 9.90
C LEU A 228 4.68 14.77 9.24
#